data_AF-A0A558FEM5-F1
#
_entry.id   AF-A0A558FEM5-F1
#
_cell.length_a   1.000
_cell.length_b   1.000
_cell.length_c   1.000
_cell.angle_alpha   90.00
_cell.angle_beta   90.00
_cell.angle_gamma   90.00
#
_symmetry.space_group_name_H-M   'P 1'
#
loop_
_entity.id
_entity.type
_entity.pdbx_description
1 polymer ?
#
loop_
_entity_poly.entity_id
_entity_poly.type
_entity_poly.pdbx_seq_one_letter_code
_entity_poly.pdbx_strand_id
1 'polypeptide(L)'
;MKTELALYQALISINVPEQKANAVIDALENDMHSLLATKADVTALRTDLVAELKTGMSQLEVKLTIRMGVMMSAAVGVLIAAMKFVH
;
A
#
# COMPACT_ATOMS: atom_id res chain seq x y z
N MET A 1 -7.09 26.72 -1.65
CA MET A 1 -6.96 28.18 -1.43
C MET A 1 -6.71 29.03 -2.68
N LYS A 2 -5.55 28.97 -3.39
CA LYS A 2 -5.33 29.85 -4.58
C LYS A 2 -6.32 29.57 -5.73
N THR A 3 -6.68 28.31 -5.93
CA THR A 3 -7.64 27.86 -6.94
C THR A 3 -9.08 28.21 -6.56
N GLU A 4 -9.49 28.04 -5.29
CA GLU A 4 -10.80 28.47 -4.80
C GLU A 4 -11.00 29.98 -4.96
N LEU A 5 -10.01 30.80 -4.58
CA LEU A 5 -10.09 32.25 -4.75
C LEU A 5 -10.19 32.67 -6.22
N ALA A 6 -9.46 31.99 -7.11
CA ALA A 6 -9.55 32.24 -8.55
C ALA A 6 -10.94 31.85 -9.11
N LEU A 7 -11.51 30.74 -8.65
CA LEU A 7 -12.84 30.28 -9.05
C LEU A 7 -13.94 31.20 -8.52
N TYR A 8 -13.83 31.63 -7.26
CA TYR A 8 -14.73 32.61 -6.67
C TYR A 8 -14.70 33.93 -7.45
N GLN A 9 -13.50 34.46 -7.74
CA GLN A 9 -13.33 35.68 -8.52
C GLN A 9 -13.92 35.54 -9.95
N ALA A 10 -13.80 34.37 -10.56
CA ALA A 10 -14.37 34.07 -11.86
C ALA A 10 -15.91 33.95 -11.84
N LEU A 11 -16.49 33.44 -10.75
CA LEU A 11 -17.95 33.37 -10.57
C LEU A 11 -18.55 34.77 -10.36
N ILE A 12 -17.90 35.61 -9.55
CA ILE A 12 -18.32 36.99 -9.36
C ILE A 12 -18.19 37.79 -10.67
N SER A 13 -17.14 37.56 -11.47
CA SER A 13 -16.94 38.29 -12.74
C SER A 13 -17.99 38.00 -13.82
N ILE A 14 -18.71 36.87 -13.72
CA ILE A 14 -19.86 36.53 -14.56
C ILE A 14 -21.21 36.86 -13.91
N ASN A 15 -21.24 37.74 -12.90
CA ASN A 15 -22.43 38.17 -12.16
C ASN A 15 -23.15 37.07 -11.36
N VAL A 16 -22.44 36.03 -10.90
CA VAL A 16 -23.04 35.10 -9.91
C VAL A 16 -23.10 35.79 -8.55
N PRO A 17 -24.26 35.78 -7.85
CA PRO A 17 -24.36 36.33 -6.50
C PRO A 17 -23.42 35.65 -5.51
N GLU A 18 -22.87 36.44 -4.59
CA GLU A 18 -21.87 36.02 -3.59
C GLU A 18 -22.24 34.74 -2.84
N GLN A 19 -23.51 34.67 -2.40
CA GLN A 19 -24.07 33.51 -1.70
C GLN A 19 -24.01 32.22 -2.52
N LYS A 20 -24.22 32.32 -3.85
CA LYS A 20 -24.18 31.17 -4.76
C LYS A 20 -22.74 30.79 -5.11
N ALA A 21 -21.86 31.78 -5.24
CA ALA A 21 -20.45 31.52 -5.48
C ALA A 21 -19.81 30.76 -4.30
N ASN A 22 -20.10 31.18 -3.07
CA ASN A 22 -19.65 30.47 -1.87
C ASN A 22 -20.21 29.05 -1.78
N ALA A 23 -21.50 28.86 -2.06
CA ALA A 23 -22.11 27.52 -2.04
C ALA A 23 -21.46 26.56 -3.06
N VAL A 24 -21.04 27.06 -4.22
CA VAL A 24 -20.33 26.26 -5.24
C VAL A 24 -18.92 25.91 -4.79
N ILE A 25 -18.22 26.86 -4.17
CA ILE A 25 -16.88 26.63 -3.61
C ILE A 25 -16.96 25.57 -2.49
N ASP A 26 -17.90 25.73 -1.55
CA ASP A 26 -18.09 24.81 -0.42
C ASP A 26 -18.47 23.40 -0.89
N ALA A 27 -19.39 23.29 -1.87
CA ALA A 27 -19.76 22.01 -2.45
C ALA A 27 -18.58 21.35 -3.17
N LEU A 28 -17.80 22.13 -3.92
CA LEU A 28 -16.62 21.63 -4.64
C LEU A 28 -15.50 21.21 -3.69
N GLU A 29 -15.26 21.95 -2.61
CA GLU A 29 -14.28 21.60 -1.58
C GLU A 29 -14.67 20.30 -0.89
N ASN A 30 -15.93 20.16 -0.50
CA ASN A 30 -16.46 18.91 0.07
C ASN A 30 -16.35 17.73 -0.90
N ASP A 31 -16.71 17.92 -2.18
CA ASP A 31 -16.58 16.89 -3.21
C ASP A 31 -15.11 16.53 -3.48
N MET A 32 -14.20 17.50 -3.50
CA MET A 32 -12.76 17.24 -3.64
C MET A 32 -12.22 16.44 -2.45
N HIS A 33 -12.66 16.75 -1.23
CA HIS A 33 -12.30 15.97 -0.04
C HIS A 33 -12.93 14.57 -0.02
N SER A 34 -14.11 14.40 -0.64
CA SER A 34 -14.84 13.13 -0.63
C SER A 34 -14.48 12.19 -1.79
N LEU A 35 -14.14 12.72 -2.97
CA LEU A 35 -13.98 11.94 -4.21
C LEU A 35 -12.53 11.78 -4.66
N LEU A 36 -11.62 12.64 -4.21
CA LEU A 36 -10.21 12.46 -4.52
C LEU A 36 -9.63 11.45 -3.53
N ALA A 37 -9.05 10.36 -4.05
CA ALA A 37 -8.19 9.49 -3.27
C ALA A 37 -7.12 10.38 -2.60
N THR A 38 -7.25 10.56 -1.30
CA THR A 38 -6.43 11.50 -0.57
C THR A 38 -5.00 10.98 -0.56
N LYS A 39 -4.03 11.87 -0.37
CA LYS A 39 -2.64 11.43 -0.14
C LYS A 39 -2.55 10.43 1.03
N ALA A 40 -3.48 10.51 1.98
CA ALA A 40 -3.59 9.56 3.08
C ALA A 40 -3.97 8.16 2.58
N ASP A 41 -4.95 8.04 1.68
CA ASP A 41 -5.35 6.75 1.10
C ASP A 41 -4.21 6.08 0.33
N VAL A 42 -3.46 6.84 -0.46
CA VAL A 42 -2.27 6.34 -1.17
C VAL A 42 -1.19 5.89 -0.17
N THR A 43 -1.03 6.61 0.93
CA THR A 43 -0.05 6.26 1.98
C THR A 43 -0.50 5.01 2.75
N ALA A 44 -1.79 4.85 3.00
CA ALA A 44 -2.38 3.67 3.62
C ALA A 44 -2.17 2.44 2.73
N LEU A 45 -2.55 2.52 1.44
CA LEU A 45 -2.33 1.46 0.47
C LEU A 45 -0.85 1.06 0.35
N ARG A 46 0.07 2.04 0.35
CA ARG A 46 1.51 1.77 0.34
C ARG A 46 1.95 1.03 1.59
N THR A 47 1.43 1.42 2.76
CA THR A 47 1.77 0.81 4.04
C THR A 47 1.29 -0.63 4.09
N ASP A 48 0.05 -0.88 3.68
CA ASP A 48 -0.57 -2.20 3.63
C ASP A 48 0.20 -3.13 2.68
N LEU A 49 0.55 -2.64 1.48
CA LEU A 49 1.31 -3.42 0.51
C LEU A 49 2.71 -3.79 1.03
N VAL A 50 3.40 -2.85 1.69
CA VAL A 50 4.72 -3.12 2.29
C VAL A 50 4.61 -4.13 3.43
N ALA A 51 3.55 -4.05 4.24
CA ALA A 51 3.30 -4.99 5.33
C ALA A 51 3.03 -6.40 4.80
N GLU A 52 2.20 -6.54 3.76
CA GLU A 52 1.89 -7.81 3.12
C GLU A 52 3.15 -8.43 2.49
N LEU A 53 3.92 -7.63 1.75
CA LEU A 53 5.19 -8.08 1.14
C LEU A 53 6.16 -8.59 2.21
N LYS A 54 6.34 -7.85 3.31
CA LYS A 54 7.23 -8.23 4.41
C LYS A 54 6.77 -9.53 5.07
N THR A 55 5.47 -9.68 5.26
CA THR A 55 4.88 -10.89 5.83
C THR A 55 5.10 -12.10 4.92
N GLY A 56 4.84 -11.95 3.62
CA GLY A 56 5.07 -12.98 2.62
C GLY A 56 6.53 -13.41 2.56
N MET A 57 7.47 -12.45 2.60
CA MET A 57 8.90 -12.73 2.58
C MET A 57 9.35 -13.52 3.81
N SER A 58 8.92 -13.12 5.01
CA SER A 58 9.24 -13.84 6.26
C SER A 58 8.69 -15.27 6.25
N GLN A 59 7.47 -15.49 5.77
CA GLN A 59 6.91 -16.83 5.65
C GLN A 59 7.71 -17.70 4.68
N LEU A 60 8.17 -17.11 3.57
CA LEU A 60 8.97 -17.82 2.57
C LEU A 60 10.34 -18.20 3.13
N GLU A 61 11.00 -17.29 3.85
CA GLU A 61 12.28 -17.52 4.54
C GLU A 61 12.17 -18.66 5.55
N VAL A 62 11.12 -18.67 6.38
CA VAL A 62 10.88 -19.74 7.37
C VAL A 62 10.65 -21.08 6.67
N LYS A 63 9.78 -21.12 5.64
CA LYS A 63 9.52 -22.35 4.87
C LYS A 63 10.79 -22.91 4.22
N LEU A 64 11.60 -22.03 3.62
CA LEU A 64 12.89 -22.42 3.02
C LEU A 64 13.85 -22.96 4.08
N THR A 65 13.98 -22.28 5.22
CA THR A 65 14.86 -22.71 6.32
C THR A 65 14.49 -24.10 6.82
N ILE A 66 13.20 -24.35 7.06
CA ILE A 66 12.71 -25.66 7.51
C ILE A 66 13.02 -26.72 6.44
N ARG A 67 12.70 -26.45 5.17
CA ARG A 67 12.91 -27.43 4.09
C ARG A 67 14.39 -27.74 3.88
N MET A 68 15.26 -26.74 3.96
CA MET A 68 16.71 -26.93 3.88
C MET A 68 17.23 -27.75 5.06
N GLY A 69 16.77 -27.48 6.28
CA GLY A 69 17.12 -28.29 7.46
C GLY A 69 16.73 -29.76 7.32
N VAL A 70 15.53 -30.04 6.79
CA VAL A 70 15.07 -31.41 6.51
C VAL A 70 15.93 -32.07 5.43
N MET A 71 16.19 -31.39 4.31
CA MET A 71 17.01 -31.94 3.22
C MET A 71 18.45 -32.22 3.68
N MET A 72 19.05 -31.34 4.48
CA MET A 72 20.40 -31.55 5.04
C MET A 72 20.42 -32.76 5.98
N SER A 73 19.42 -32.90 6.86
CA SER A 73 19.33 -34.04 7.77
C SER A 73 19.16 -35.36 7.00
N ALA A 74 18.34 -35.37 5.95
CA ALA A 74 18.16 -36.52 5.07
C ALA A 74 19.46 -36.86 4.33
N ALA A 75 20.16 -35.86 3.77
CA ALA A 75 21.43 -36.07 3.08
C ALA A 75 22.50 -36.67 4.00
N VAL A 76 22.63 -36.14 5.22
CA VAL A 76 23.56 -36.68 6.23
C VAL A 76 23.17 -38.11 6.62
N GLY A 77 21.89 -38.39 6.82
CA GLY A 77 21.40 -39.75 7.12
C GLY A 77 21.73 -40.76 6.02
N VAL A 78 21.56 -40.37 4.75
CA VAL A 78 21.92 -41.22 3.59
C VAL A 78 23.42 -41.47 3.54
N LEU A 79 24.26 -40.46 3.78
CA LEU A 79 25.71 -40.63 3.80
C LEU A 79 26.17 -41.58 4.91
N ILE A 80 25.61 -41.46 6.11
CA ILE A 80 25.92 -42.36 7.24
C ILE A 80 25.51 -43.79 6.92
N ALA A 81 24.29 -43.98 6.38
CA ALA A 81 23.82 -45.31 5.99
C ALA A 81 24.72 -45.92 4.92
N ALA A 82 25.10 -45.15 3.89
CA ALA A 82 25.99 -45.60 2.83
C ALA A 82 27.37 -46.04 3.37
N MET A 83 27.96 -45.29 4.30
CA MET A 83 29.23 -45.66 4.94
C MET A 83 29.13 -47.00 5.69
N LYS A 84 28.02 -47.26 6.38
CA LYS A 84 27.80 -48.53 7.09
C LYS A 84 27.64 -49.74 6.15
N PHE A 85 27.20 -49.54 4.91
CA PHE A 85 27.11 -50.63 3.92
C PHE A 85 28.45 -50.93 3.24
N VAL A 86 29.39 -49.99 3.26
CA VAL A 86 30.72 -50.12 2.63
C VAL A 86 31.79 -50.63 3.60
N HIS A 87 31.58 -50.48 4.92
CA HIS A 87 32.40 -51.03 5.99
C HIS A 87 31.81 -52.34 6.53
#